data_AF-V4ND08-F1
#
_entry.id   AF-V4ND08-F1
#
_cell.length_a   1.000
_cell.length_b   1.000
_cell.length_c   1.000
_cell.angle_alpha   90.00
_cell.angle_beta   90.00
_cell.angle_gamma   90.00
#
_symmetry.space_group_name_H-M   'P 1'
#
loop_
_entity.id
_entity.type
_entity.pdbx_description
1 polymer ?
#
loop_
_entity_poly.entity_id
_entity_poly.type
_entity_poly.pdbx_seq_one_letter_code
_entity_poly.pdbx_strand_id
1 'polypeptide(L)' 'MPKAEVQIIVAEDAEFIEAVKAGVQSIDDGRSVPYEQVRDWLLSWGTDNEKPVPKSI' A
#
# COMPACT_ATOMS: atom_id res chain seq x y z
N MET A 1 -21.55 -17.74 -0.10
CA MET A 1 -20.78 -16.95 0.88
C MET A 1 -21.32 -15.53 0.85
N PRO A 2 -21.74 -14.94 1.98
CA PRO A 2 -22.12 -13.53 1.96
C PRO A 2 -20.90 -12.71 1.52
N LYS A 3 -21.06 -11.85 0.50
CA LYS A 3 -20.06 -10.83 0.19
C LYS A 3 -20.02 -9.91 1.41
N ALA A 4 -18.88 -9.85 2.09
CA ALA A 4 -18.68 -8.80 3.09
C ALA A 4 -18.85 -7.46 2.37
N GLU A 5 -19.92 -6.73 2.71
CA GLU A 5 -20.01 -5.33 2.35
C GLU A 5 -18.86 -4.65 3.08
N VAL A 6 -17.89 -4.15 2.30
CA VAL A 6 -16.87 -3.25 2.83
C VAL A 6 -17.64 -2.00 3.23
N GLN A 7 -18.06 -1.94 4.50
CA GLN A 7 -18.42 -0.67 5.10
C GLN A 7 -17.14 0.15 5.08
N ILE A 8 -17.05 1.06 4.11
CA ILE A 8 -16.05 2.12 4.14
C ILE A 8 -16.45 2.93 5.36
N ILE A 9 -15.88 2.58 6.51
CA ILE A 9 -15.85 3.45 7.68
C ILE A 9 -14.96 4.59 7.21
N VAL A 10 -15.56 5.59 6.55
CA VAL A 10 -14.90 6.86 6.29
C VAL A 10 -14.66 7.40 7.68
N ALA A 11 -13.47 7.15 8.22
CA ALA A 11 -13.13 7.59 9.54
C ALA A 11 -13.29 9.11 9.54
N GLU A 12 -14.18 9.62 10.39
CA GLU A 12 -14.19 11.03 10.81
C GLU A 12 -12.96 11.32 11.70
N ASP A 13 -11.86 10.61 11.46
CA ASP A 13 -10.62 10.69 12.21
C ASP A 13 -9.67 11.61 11.44
N ALA A 14 -9.34 12.73 12.05
CA ALA A 14 -8.41 13.70 11.50
C ALA A 14 -7.04 13.05 11.21
N GLU A 15 -6.62 12.06 12.02
CA GLU A 15 -5.35 11.36 11.81
C GLU A 15 -5.36 10.55 10.51
N PHE A 16 -6.47 9.86 10.23
CA PHE A 16 -6.64 9.12 8.97
C PHE A 16 -6.62 10.06 7.76
N ILE A 17 -7.33 11.18 7.84
CA ILE A 17 -7.38 12.18 6.76
C ILE A 17 -5.99 12.75 6.48
N GLU A 18 -5.24 13.12 7.53
CA GLU A 18 -3.88 13.64 7.37
C GLU A 18 -2.91 12.58 6.83
N ALA A 19 -3.05 11.31 7.26
CA ALA A 19 -2.27 10.21 6.72
C ALA A 19 -2.53 9.99 5.21
N VAL A 20 -3.79 10.05 4.78
CA VAL A 20 -4.15 9.95 3.35
C VAL A 20 -3.56 11.12 2.56
N LYS A 21 -3.70 12.37 3.06
CA LYS A 21 -3.11 13.55 2.39
C LYS A 21 -1.59 13.43 2.24
N ALA A 22 -0.89 12.99 3.29
CA ALA A 22 0.56 12.78 3.25
C ALA A 22 0.95 11.67 2.25
N GLY A 23 0.13 10.63 2.11
CA GLY A 23 0.29 9.58 1.11
C GLY A 23 0.15 10.12 -0.32
N VAL A 24 -0.89 10.92 -0.58
CA VAL A 24 -1.11 11.56 -1.89
C VAL A 24 0.06 12.47 -2.25
N GLN A 25 0.50 13.34 -1.32
CA GLN A 25 1.65 14.21 -1.57
C GLN A 25 2.93 13.42 -1.86
N SER A 26 3.14 12.28 -1.19
CA SER A 26 4.28 11.42 -1.48
C SER A 26 4.24 10.87 -2.91
N ILE A 27 3.07 10.50 -3.40
CA ILE A 27 2.90 10.05 -4.79
C ILE A 27 3.18 11.19 -5.77
N ASP A 28 2.67 12.40 -5.50
CA ASP A 28 2.89 13.59 -6.33
C ASP A 28 4.39 13.99 -6.37
N ASP A 29 5.12 13.77 -5.27
CA ASP A 29 6.58 13.96 -5.18
C ASP A 29 7.38 12.83 -5.87
N GLY A 30 6.70 11.86 -6.50
CA GLY A 30 7.31 10.68 -7.11
C GLY A 30 7.70 9.58 -6.14
N ARG A 31 7.51 9.77 -4.82
CA ARG A 31 7.87 8.82 -3.77
C ARG A 31 6.82 7.71 -3.64
N SER A 32 6.84 6.77 -4.57
CA SER A 32 5.95 5.60 -4.59
C SER A 32 6.70 4.33 -4.99
N VAL A 33 6.11 3.17 -4.72
CA VAL A 33 6.59 1.88 -5.23
C VAL A 33 5.54 1.33 -6.20
N PRO A 34 5.92 0.97 -7.45
CA PRO A 34 5.00 0.33 -8.37
C PRO A 34 4.42 -0.97 -7.80
N TYR A 35 3.10 -1.16 -7.94
CA TYR A 35 2.38 -2.31 -7.41
C TYR A 35 2.99 -3.66 -7.81
N GLU A 36 3.38 -3.81 -9.08
CA GLU A 36 3.99 -5.03 -9.60
C GLU A 36 5.24 -5.43 -8.80
N GLN A 37 6.07 -4.46 -8.39
CA GLN A 37 7.27 -4.73 -7.59
C GLN A 37 6.93 -5.17 -6.17
N VAL A 38 5.92 -4.57 -5.55
CA VAL A 38 5.42 -4.98 -4.23
C VAL A 38 4.82 -6.38 -4.30
N ARG A 39 4.00 -6.67 -5.33
CA ARG A 39 3.37 -7.99 -5.52
C ARG A 39 4.44 -9.07 -5.65
N ASP A 40 5.42 -8.85 -6.52
CA ASP A 40 6.52 -9.79 -6.75
C ASP A 40 7.34 -10.05 -5.49
N TRP A 41 7.59 -9.00 -4.71
CA TRP A 41 8.28 -9.12 -3.42
C TRP A 41 7.47 -9.97 -2.43
N LEU A 42 6.18 -9.67 -2.23
CA LEU A 42 5.31 -10.42 -1.32
C LEU A 42 5.17 -11.89 -1.73
N LEU A 43 5.07 -12.17 -3.03
CA LEU A 43 4.96 -13.56 -3.53
C LEU A 43 6.25 -14.37 -3.37
N SER A 44 7.39 -13.70 -3.19
CA SER A 44 8.68 -14.37 -3.00
C SER A 44 8.95 -14.79 -1.55
N TRP A 45 8.17 -14.28 -0.58
CA TRP A 45 8.37 -14.56 0.84
C TRP A 45 8.26 -16.04 1.16
N GLY A 46 9.18 -16.53 1.99
CA GLY A 46 9.20 -17.94 2.42
C GLY A 46 9.60 -18.92 1.31
N THR A 47 10.20 -18.42 0.23
CA THR A 47 10.79 -19.22 -0.84
C THR A 47 12.31 -19.07 -0.86
N ASP A 48 13.02 -19.99 -1.51
CA ASP A 48 14.48 -19.87 -1.72
C ASP A 48 14.86 -18.65 -2.59
N ASN A 49 13.88 -18.01 -3.25
CA ASN A 49 14.07 -16.86 -4.14
C ASN A 49 13.48 -15.58 -3.55
N GLU A 50 13.43 -15.46 -2.22
CA GLU A 50 12.93 -14.25 -1.55
C GLU A 50 13.65 -13.00 -2.05
N LYS A 51 12.87 -12.03 -2.54
CA LYS A 51 13.34 -10.78 -3.13
C LYS A 51 13.58 -9.73 -2.04
N PRO A 52 14.51 -8.78 -2.24
CA PRO A 52 14.65 -7.64 -1.33
C PRO A 52 13.42 -6.71 -1.39
N VAL A 53 13.19 -5.97 -0.31
CA VAL A 53 12.19 -4.89 -0.26
C VAL A 53 12.37 -3.94 -1.45
N PRO A 54 11.31 -3.65 -2.23
CA PRO A 54 11.38 -2.68 -3.31
C PRO A 54 11.66 -1.28 -2.79
N LYS A 55 12.41 -0.50 -3.56
CA LYS A 55 12.69 0.90 -3.23
C LYS A 55 11.70 1.82 -3.92
N SER A 56 11.44 2.96 -3.29
CA SER A 56 10.72 4.06 -3.93
C SER A 56 11.44 4.44 -5.22
N ILE A 57 10.65 4.71 -6.27
CA ILE A 57 11.11 5.50 -7.42
C ILE A 57 11.24 6.98 -7.04
#